data_AF-A0A093CD32-F1
#
_entry.id   AF-A0A093CD32-F1
#
_cell.length_a   1.000
_cell.length_b   1.000
_cell.length_c   1.000
_cell.angle_alpha   90.00
_cell.angle_beta   90.00
_cell.angle_gamma   90.00
#
_symmetry.space_group_name_H-M   'P 1'
#
loop_
_entity.id
_entity.type
_entity.pdbx_description
1 polymer ?
#
loop_
_entity_poly.entity_id
_entity_poly.type
_entity_poly.pdbx_seq_one_letter_code
_entity_poly.pdbx_strand_id
1 'polypeptide(L)' 'GGISENDIKTFVTATTVSFNWHTMTKEFSVSISLDDTSQTIKNPSGFFVWNNLTPGTLYTFKFIFEQSHLEFINVS' A
#
# COMPACT_ATOMS: atom_id res chain seq x y z
N GLY A 1 10.54 -7.85 -10.49
CA GLY A 1 9.68 -6.87 -11.19
C GLY A 1 9.76 -5.56 -10.44
N GLY A 2 9.78 -4.43 -11.15
CA GLY A 2 9.70 -3.11 -10.51
C GLY A 2 8.26 -2.74 -10.16
N ILE A 3 8.08 -1.80 -9.25
CA ILE A 3 6.79 -1.19 -8.92
C ILE A 3 6.81 0.23 -9.46
N SER A 4 5.77 0.63 -10.17
CA SER A 4 5.58 1.99 -10.69
C SER A 4 4.34 2.64 -10.08
N GLU A 5 4.25 3.97 -10.15
CA GLU A 5 3.06 4.70 -9.71
C GLU A 5 1.78 4.26 -10.45
N ASN A 6 1.92 3.82 -11.71
CA ASN A 6 0.80 3.32 -12.52
C ASN A 6 0.23 1.99 -12.00
N ASP A 7 0.95 1.28 -11.15
CA ASP A 7 0.49 0.03 -10.55
C ASP A 7 -0.49 0.25 -9.39
N ILE A 8 -0.65 1.50 -8.92
CA ILE A 8 -1.56 1.86 -7.83
C ILE A 8 -2.74 2.66 -8.39
N LYS A 9 -3.93 2.07 -8.37
CA LYS A 9 -5.18 2.74 -8.70
C LYS A 9 -5.80 3.32 -7.44
N THR A 10 -6.19 4.58 -7.52
CA THR A 10 -6.82 5.30 -6.40
C THR A 10 -8.27 5.63 -6.73
N PHE A 11 -9.18 5.41 -5.78
CA PHE A 11 -10.58 5.80 -5.88
C PHE A 11 -10.96 6.59 -4.63
N VAL A 12 -11.53 7.79 -4.82
CA VAL A 12 -11.81 8.72 -3.72
C VAL A 12 -13.32 8.98 -3.63
N THR A 13 -13.84 8.96 -2.41
CA THR A 13 -15.18 9.47 -2.07
C THR A 13 -15.06 10.66 -1.12
N ALA A 14 -16.18 11.21 -0.67
CA ALA A 14 -16.17 12.33 0.28
C ALA A 14 -15.44 12.01 1.60
N THR A 15 -15.45 10.74 2.04
CA THR A 15 -14.94 10.34 3.37
C THR A 15 -14.00 9.14 3.33
N THR A 16 -13.68 8.63 2.14
CA THR A 16 -12.81 7.47 1.98
C THR A 16 -11.86 7.61 0.80
N VAL A 17 -10.71 6.95 0.88
CA VAL A 17 -9.86 6.65 -0.27
C VAL A 17 -9.55 5.17 -0.28
N SER A 18 -9.70 4.58 -1.46
CA SER A 18 -9.36 3.18 -1.73
C SER A 18 -8.15 3.12 -2.64
N PHE A 19 -7.19 2.30 -2.27
CA PHE A 19 -5.99 2.03 -3.03
C PHE A 19 -6.00 0.59 -3.50
N ASN A 20 -5.76 0.37 -4.78
CA ASN A 20 -5.74 -0.95 -5.39
C ASN A 20 -4.43 -1.14 -6.14
N TRP A 21 -3.75 -2.25 -5.89
CA TRP A 21 -2.48 -2.60 -6.49
C TRP A 21 -2.47 -4.09 -6.87
N HIS A 22 -2.99 -4.38 -8.06
CA HIS A 22 -3.09 -5.78 -8.52
C HIS A 22 -1.75 -6.39 -8.91
N THR A 23 -0.73 -5.58 -9.21
CA THR A 23 0.56 -6.06 -9.75
C THR A 23 1.62 -6.38 -8.69
N MET A 24 1.35 -6.16 -7.40
CA MET A 24 2.37 -6.43 -6.38
C MET A 24 2.60 -7.93 -6.19
N THR A 25 3.85 -8.35 -6.24
CA THR A 25 4.23 -9.71 -5.87
C THR A 25 3.96 -9.94 -4.39
N LYS A 26 3.57 -11.16 -4.00
CA LYS A 26 3.34 -11.57 -2.60
C LYS A 26 4.58 -11.43 -1.70
N GLU A 27 5.71 -11.04 -2.29
CA GLU A 27 6.99 -10.87 -1.65
C GLU A 27 7.09 -9.54 -0.90
N PHE A 28 6.18 -8.58 -1.12
CA PHE A 28 6.22 -7.28 -0.45
C PHE A 28 5.12 -7.14 0.60
N SER A 29 5.48 -6.61 1.76
CA SER A 29 4.54 -5.94 2.64
C SER A 29 4.41 -4.47 2.28
N VAL A 30 3.22 -3.92 2.46
CA VAL A 30 2.90 -2.52 2.13
C VAL A 30 2.49 -1.81 3.40
N SER A 31 3.22 -0.75 3.75
CA SER A 31 2.81 0.18 4.80
C SER A 31 2.25 1.44 4.15
N ILE A 32 1.02 1.80 4.53
CA ILE A 32 0.36 3.04 4.10
C ILE A 32 0.25 3.93 5.31
N SER A 33 0.68 5.18 5.17
CA SER A 33 0.67 6.15 6.25
C SER A 33 -0.01 7.45 5.86
N LEU A 34 -0.71 8.04 6.82
CA LEU A 34 -1.26 9.38 6.81
C LEU A 34 -0.85 10.03 8.12
N ASP A 35 -0.09 11.12 8.03
CA ASP A 35 0.54 11.78 9.18
C ASP A 35 1.29 10.75 10.06
N ASP A 36 0.97 10.70 11.35
CA ASP A 36 1.61 9.79 12.31
C ASP A 36 0.95 8.40 12.39
N THR A 37 -0.10 8.17 11.59
CA THR A 37 -0.82 6.89 11.57
C THR A 37 -0.33 6.04 10.40
N SER A 38 -0.04 4.77 10.65
CA SER A 38 0.38 3.80 9.64
C SER A 38 -0.39 2.48 9.77
N GLN A 39 -0.67 1.85 8.64
CA GLN A 39 -1.21 0.50 8.55
C GLN A 39 -0.35 -0.37 7.63
N THR A 40 0.06 -1.53 8.11
CA THR A 40 0.93 -2.47 7.38
C THR A 40 0.16 -3.71 6.95
N ILE A 41 0.29 -4.05 5.67
CA ILE A 41 -0.37 -5.17 5.01
C ILE A 41 0.73 -6.16 4.59
N LYS A 42 0.83 -7.29 5.30
CA LYS A 42 1.92 -8.27 5.10
C LYS A 42 1.71 -9.24 3.93
N ASN A 43 0.48 -9.37 3.46
CA ASN A 43 0.14 -10.19 2.30
C ASN A 43 -0.95 -9.45 1.52
N PRO A 44 -0.56 -8.44 0.73
CA PRO A 44 -1.52 -7.62 0.05
C PRO A 44 -2.32 -8.46 -0.95
N SER A 45 -3.62 -8.63 -0.71
CA SER A 45 -4.58 -9.09 -1.73
C SER A 45 -4.79 -8.04 -2.85
N GLY A 46 -4.06 -6.94 -2.80
CA GLY A 46 -4.07 -5.88 -3.80
C GLY A 46 -5.03 -4.73 -3.50
N PHE A 47 -5.50 -4.57 -2.26
CA PHE A 47 -6.49 -3.54 -1.93
C PHE A 47 -6.44 -3.07 -0.47
N PHE A 48 -6.68 -1.77 -0.25
CA PHE A 48 -6.85 -1.16 1.06
C PHE A 48 -7.78 0.05 1.02
N VAL A 49 -8.52 0.30 2.10
CA VAL A 49 -9.38 1.48 2.25
C VAL A 49 -9.01 2.26 3.49
N TRP A 50 -8.72 3.55 3.29
CA TRP A 50 -8.65 4.53 4.36
C TRP A 50 -10.01 5.22 4.52
N ASN A 51 -10.56 5.19 5.72
CA ASN A 51 -11.91 5.70 6.02
C ASN A 51 -11.86 6.91 6.96
N ASN A 52 -13.03 7.50 7.23
CA ASN A 52 -13.23 8.60 8.18
C ASN A 52 -12.44 9.87 7.83
N LEU A 53 -12.29 10.14 6.54
CA LEU A 53 -11.72 11.39 6.05
C LEU A 53 -12.77 12.51 6.08
N THR A 54 -12.29 13.75 6.18
CA THR A 54 -13.13 14.95 6.15
C THR A 54 -13.27 15.47 4.71
N PRO A 55 -14.50 15.67 4.21
CA PRO A 55 -14.71 16.20 2.86
C PRO A 55 -14.01 17.56 2.64
N GLY A 56 -13.49 17.79 1.44
CA GLY A 56 -12.82 19.05 1.09
C GLY A 56 -11.45 19.25 1.74
N THR A 57 -10.92 18.24 2.43
CA THR A 57 -9.60 18.28 3.06
C THR A 57 -8.56 17.62 2.16
N LEU A 58 -7.39 18.25 2.02
CA LEU A 58 -6.26 17.67 1.29
C LEU A 58 -5.49 16.70 2.19
N TYR A 59 -5.25 15.49 1.71
CA TYR A 59 -4.48 14.46 2.42
C TYR A 59 -3.29 14.01 1.58
N THR A 60 -2.18 13.70 2.25
CA THR A 60 -0.98 13.12 1.63
C THR A 60 -0.72 11.75 2.22
N PHE A 61 -0.74 10.72 1.37
CA PHE A 61 -0.46 9.35 1.78
C PHE A 61 0.93 8.94 1.35
N LYS A 62 1.66 8.26 2.23
CA LYS A 62 2.96 7.68 1.93
C LYS A 62 2.88 6.15 1.94
N PHE A 63 3.40 5.56 0.88
CA PHE A 63 3.53 4.12 0.70
C PHE A 63 4.98 3.70 0.93
N ILE A 64 5.18 2.64 1.71
CA ILE A 64 6.48 1.97 1.86
C ILE A 64 6.27 0.51 1.50
N PHE A 65 7.08 0.05 0.56
CA PHE A 65 7.08 -1.33 0.07
C PHE A 65 8.33 -2.00 0.64
N GLU A 66 8.12 -2.93 1.56
CA GLU A 66 9.20 -3.66 2.20
C GLU A 66 9.19 -5.08 1.66
N GLN A 67 10.27 -5.48 1.00
CA GLN A 67 10.42 -6.85 0.54
C GLN A 67 10.61 -7.75 1.76
N SER A 68 9.70 -8.69 1.94
CA SER A 68 9.84 -9.80 2.87
C SER A 68 11.05 -10.63 2.46
N HIS A 69 11.86 -11.06 3.42
CA HIS A 69 13.11 -11.80 3.21
C HIS A 69 13.07 -12.75 1.99
N LEU A 70 13.99 -12.52 1.05
CA LEU A 70 14.43 -13.51 0.07
C LEU A 70 14.77 -14.79 0.86
N GLU A 71 13.97 -15.85 0.72
CA GLU A 71 14.39 -17.21 1.07
C GLU A 71 15.47 -17.66 0.07
N PHE A 72 16.59 -16.96 0.03
CA PHE A 72 17.76 -17.33 -0.74
C PHE A 72 18.94 -17.39 0.22
N ILE A 73 18.94 -18.41 1.06
CA ILE A 73 20.19 -19.04 1.43
C ILE A 73 20.01 -20.55 1.24
N ASN A 74 20.21 -21.00 0.01
CA ASN A 74 20.64 -22.37 -0.19
C ASN A 74 22.12 -22.39 0.22
N VAL A 75 22.41 -22.76 1.47
CA VAL A 75 23.78 -23.10 1.86
C VAL A 75 24.06 -24.46 1.24
N SER A 76 25.03 -24.49 0.33
CA SER A 76 25.62 -25.70 -0.27
C SER A 76 26.11 -26.69 0.77
#